data_AF-A0A3D1CHS8-F1
#
_entry.id   AF-A0A3D1CHS8-F1
#
_cell.length_a   1.000
_cell.length_b   1.000
_cell.length_c   1.000
_cell.angle_alpha   90.00
_cell.angle_beta   90.00
_cell.angle_gamma   90.00
#
_symmetry.space_group_name_H-M   'P 1'
#
loop_
_entity.id
_entity.type
_entity.pdbx_description
1 polymer ?
#
loop_
_entity_poly.entity_id
_entity_poly.type
_entity_poly.pdbx_seq_one_letter_code
_entity_poly.pdbx_strand_id
1 'polypeptide(L)' 'GKSFSFPECPERLGIYPVVDSADWVNRLLTIGIKTIQLRLKQTDNAFLNAEIASA' A
#
# COMPACT_ATOMS: atom_id res chain seq x y z
N GLY A 1 -3.30 -36.76 9.42
CA GLY A 1 -2.92 -35.49 8.79
C GLY A 1 -3.17 -34.37 9.77
N LYS A 2 -2.27 -33.40 9.92
CA LYS A 2 -2.49 -32.24 10.79
C LYS A 2 -3.49 -31.30 10.11
N SER A 3 -4.55 -30.94 10.84
CA SER A 3 -5.45 -29.86 10.43
C SER A 3 -4.91 -28.54 10.96
N PHE A 4 -4.84 -27.52 10.10
CA PHE A 4 -4.52 -26.15 10.49
C PHE A 4 -5.80 -25.32 10.41
N SER A 5 -6.19 -24.71 11.52
CA SER A 5 -7.27 -23.73 11.53
C SER A 5 -6.72 -22.37 11.13
N PHE A 6 -7.41 -21.68 10.22
CA PHE A 6 -7.07 -20.30 9.88
C PHE A 6 -7.40 -19.37 11.06
N PRO A 7 -6.62 -18.29 11.24
CA PRO A 7 -6.98 -17.25 12.19
C PRO A 7 -8.29 -16.58 11.79
N GLU A 8 -9.07 -16.15 12.78
CA GLU A 8 -10.30 -15.40 12.53
C GLU A 8 -10.00 -14.04 11.90
N CYS A 9 -10.84 -13.66 10.94
CA CYS A 9 -10.71 -12.37 10.27
C CYS A 9 -11.31 -11.26 11.15
N PRO A 10 -10.59 -10.14 11.38
CA PRO A 10 -11.16 -9.02 12.13
C PRO A 10 -12.40 -8.46 11.44
N GLU A 11 -13.42 -8.09 12.21
CA GLU A 11 -14.65 -7.47 11.67
C GLU A 11 -14.38 -6.14 10.92
N ARG A 12 -13.30 -5.44 11.28
CA ARG A 12 -12.85 -4.20 10.63
C ARG A 12 -11.43 -4.35 10.12
N LEU A 13 -11.29 -4.80 8.88
CA LEU A 13 -10.00 -4.89 8.16
C LEU A 13 -9.37 -3.53 7.85
N GLY A 14 -10.15 -2.44 7.85
CA GLY A 14 -9.70 -1.13 7.38
C GLY A 14 -9.63 -1.04 5.86
N ILE A 15 -8.89 -0.07 5.34
CA ILE A 15 -8.68 0.12 3.89
C ILE A 15 -7.20 -0.05 3.53
N TYR A 16 -6.97 -0.62 2.35
CA TYR A 16 -5.64 -0.80 1.75
C TYR A 16 -5.63 -0.16 0.36
N PRO A 17 -5.40 1.17 0.27
CA PRO A 17 -5.47 1.89 -0.98
C PRO A 17 -4.31 1.53 -1.90
N VAL A 18 -4.61 1.39 -3.19
CA VAL A 18 -3.61 1.23 -4.25
C VAL A 18 -3.61 2.49 -5.09
N VAL A 19 -2.47 3.18 -5.13
CA VAL A 19 -2.31 4.52 -5.74
C VAL A 19 -1.17 4.52 -6.75
N ASP A 20 -1.13 5.51 -7.62
CA ASP A 20 -0.22 5.58 -8.77
C ASP A 20 0.78 6.75 -8.68
N SER A 21 0.92 7.38 -7.51
CA SER A 21 1.93 8.41 -7.27
C SER A 21 2.25 8.58 -5.78
N ALA A 22 3.44 9.07 -5.49
CA ALA A 22 3.90 9.46 -4.16
C ALA A 22 3.03 10.57 -3.54
N ASP A 23 2.54 11.52 -4.35
CA ASP A 23 1.64 12.57 -3.89
C ASP A 23 0.36 12.01 -3.26
N TRP A 24 -0.19 10.93 -3.82
CA TRP A 24 -1.34 10.24 -3.24
C TRP A 24 -1.00 9.52 -1.93
N VAL A 25 0.20 8.95 -1.82
CA VAL A 25 0.69 8.35 -0.57
C VAL A 25 0.69 9.42 0.53
N ASN A 26 1.33 10.56 0.27
CA ASN A 26 1.41 11.69 1.20
C ASN A 26 0.02 12.17 1.65
N ARG A 27 -0.93 12.34 0.73
CA ARG A 27 -2.32 12.71 1.07
C ARG A 27 -2.99 11.69 1.99
N LEU A 28 -2.86 10.40 1.70
CA LEU A 28 -3.47 9.34 2.50
C LEU A 28 -2.83 9.21 3.90
N LEU A 29 -1.54 9.49 4.02
CA LEU A 29 -0.86 9.57 5.31
C LEU A 29 -1.46 10.67 6.20
N THR A 30 -1.79 11.85 5.64
CA THR A 30 -2.36 12.96 6.42
C THR A 30 -3.71 12.64 7.07
N ILE A 31 -4.46 11.68 6.53
CA ILE A 31 -5.75 11.24 7.08
C ILE A 31 -5.65 9.94 7.91
N GLY A 32 -4.42 9.49 8.19
CA GLY A 32 -4.15 8.38 9.12
C GLY A 32 -4.19 6.98 8.53
N ILE A 33 -4.12 6.83 7.20
CA ILE A 33 -3.99 5.49 6.58
C ILE A 33 -2.57 4.97 6.80
N LYS A 34 -2.47 3.76 7.33
CA LYS A 34 -1.19 3.15 7.74
C LYS A 34 -0.61 2.15 6.75
N THR A 35 -1.43 1.68 5.82
CA THR A 35 -1.02 0.67 4.83
C THR A 35 -1.50 1.11 3.46
N ILE A 36 -0.56 1.44 2.57
CA ILE A 36 -0.82 2.01 1.24
C ILE A 36 0.10 1.30 0.25
N GLN A 37 -0.39 1.00 -0.95
CA GLN A 37 0.40 0.46 -2.05
C GLN A 37 0.61 1.50 -3.13
N LEU A 38 1.85 1.95 -3.32
CA LEU A 38 2.25 2.64 -4.54
C LEU A 38 2.40 1.61 -5.68
N ARG A 39 1.66 1.78 -6.77
CA ARG A 39 1.62 0.87 -7.90
C ARG A 39 1.82 1.64 -9.20
N LEU A 40 3.05 1.60 -9.68
CA LEU A 40 3.44 2.13 -10.96
C LEU A 40 3.70 0.98 -11.94
N LYS A 41 3.05 0.99 -13.10
CA LYS A 41 3.26 0.00 -14.15
C LYS A 41 4.22 0.56 -15.21
N GLN A 42 5.17 -0.26 -15.65
CA GLN A 42 6.02 0.02 -16.82
C GLN A 42 6.73 1.38 -16.76
N THR A 43 7.37 1.67 -15.63
CA THR A 43 8.23 2.86 -15.45
C THR A 43 9.69 2.47 -15.59
N ASP A 44 10.52 3.38 -16.05
CA ASP A 44 11.97 3.21 -15.94
C ASP A 44 12.40 3.28 -14.47
N ASN A 45 13.57 2.69 -14.17
CA ASN A 45 14.07 2.62 -12.79
C ASN A 45 14.33 4.00 -12.17
N ALA A 46 14.68 5.03 -12.95
CA ALA A 46 14.96 6.35 -12.40
C ALA A 46 13.67 6.99 -11.88
N PHE A 47 12.59 6.92 -12.65
CA PHE A 47 11.27 7.39 -12.25
C PHE A 47 10.74 6.61 -11.03
N LEU A 48 10.85 5.28 -11.04
CA LEU A 48 10.45 4.46 -9.89
C LEU A 48 11.17 4.87 -8.60
N ASN A 49 12.49 5.06 -8.67
CA ASN A 49 13.28 5.49 -7.51
C ASN A 49 12.92 6.90 -7.05
N ALA A 50 12.62 7.82 -7.97
CA ALA A 50 12.17 9.16 -7.63
C ALA A 50 10.83 9.13 -6.87
N GLU A 51 9.88 8.32 -7.33
CA GLU A 51 8.59 8.15 -6.65
C GLU A 51 8.74 7.50 -5.28
N ILE A 52 9.61 6.49 -5.13
CA ILE A 52 9.92 5.90 -3.82
C ILE A 52 10.54 6.93 -2.87
N ALA A 53 11.43 7.80 -3.35
CA ALA A 53 12.09 8.81 -2.52
C ALA A 53 11.15 9.98 -2.13
N SER A 54 10.08 10.20 -2.88
CA SER A 54 9.09 11.27 -2.66
C SER A 54 7.92 10.85 -1.75
N ALA A 55 7.70 9.54 -1.60
CA ALA A 55 6.66 8.95 -0.76
C ALA A 55 7.08 8.90 0.72
#